data_AF-A0A7C4KPB9-F1
#
_entry.id   AF-A0A7C4KPB9-F1
#
_cell.length_a   1.000
_cell.length_b   1.000
_cell.length_c   1.000
_cell.angle_alpha   90.00
_cell.angle_beta   90.00
_cell.angle_gamma   90.00
#
_symmetry.space_group_name_H-M   'P 1'
#
loop_
_entity.id
_entity.type
_entity.pdbx_description
1 polymer ?
#
loop_
_entity_poly.entity_id
_entity_poly.type
_entity_poly.pdbx_seq_one_letter_code
_entity_poly.pdbx_strand_id
1 'polypeptide(L)'
;MAFVRRIGLLICLWGLVLGCSWGQGVLSASASDANSDILEFLSGDILRGRLLGMDTNGLRWQHGTNQPVLTVKPEGVYKVRLSKTHAVPAHRSDTIVRLLNGDELRGELREMDDRLLVLQTWYAGELHILRQGLASLQTGLSRYQVFYEGPEGMAGWTNQSGVRTDNQVIIINGIIQTPPASLPPNTMANGWHYYNGAFYGVNSGFLGRAMNLPPVSSIEFDVSWQGNLGLGIWFYTDRLGSPDGNGYFLQLSPRTLQLYRATRTGQNMTLGSVELPEVGRSFRVAIRTDIPNKTLALYVNDVLLRQWLDISNLEGLGNGLGFHLGGMSQKVRLANLRVTSWDGQIDRMGEFPVSPGQEVVRLQNKDRITGKVKNIRNGELVVQAPFGDLPLPLERVAGIDFVTGTSTNTNVTNPDAQIIRAFLHGGGRLTMRLENWNDRQITATGPFFERATFHPALFQSMQFNLSKPRLDLDFFDAPSRFVIAPEILLDGF
;
A
#
# COMPACT_ATOMS: atom_id res chain seq x y z
N MET A 1 -32.03 60.57 -72.59
CA MET A 1 -32.34 60.08 -71.22
C MET A 1 -31.67 58.73 -71.03
N ALA A 2 -31.17 58.50 -69.82
CA ALA A 2 -30.18 57.48 -69.44
C ALA A 2 -30.63 56.02 -69.65
N PHE A 3 -29.69 55.11 -69.92
CA PHE A 3 -29.17 54.11 -68.97
C PHE A 3 -28.11 53.21 -69.62
N VAL A 4 -27.02 52.91 -68.90
CA VAL A 4 -25.97 51.96 -69.29
C VAL A 4 -25.65 51.07 -68.08
N ARG A 5 -25.58 49.75 -68.29
CA ARG A 5 -24.60 48.76 -67.73
C ARG A 5 -25.16 47.33 -67.96
N ARG A 6 -24.60 46.54 -68.88
CA ARG A 6 -23.43 45.61 -68.79
C ARG A 6 -23.61 44.43 -67.83
N ILE A 7 -23.73 43.23 -68.41
CA ILE A 7 -23.38 41.92 -67.83
C ILE A 7 -22.46 41.25 -68.87
N GLY A 8 -21.28 40.78 -68.43
CA GLY A 8 -20.29 40.09 -69.26
C GLY A 8 -19.97 38.72 -68.66
N LEU A 9 -20.07 37.70 -69.51
CA LEU A 9 -20.03 36.28 -69.24
C LEU A 9 -18.59 35.72 -69.14
N LEU A 10 -18.49 34.54 -68.51
CA LEU A 10 -17.34 33.64 -68.28
C LEU A 10 -16.45 33.35 -69.51
N ILE A 11 -15.19 32.92 -69.25
CA ILE A 11 -14.59 31.62 -69.67
C ILE A 11 -13.27 31.33 -68.90
N CYS A 12 -13.03 30.03 -68.69
CA CYS A 12 -12.06 29.25 -67.91
C CYS A 12 -10.54 29.51 -68.09
N LEU A 13 -9.72 29.14 -67.08
CA LEU A 13 -8.68 28.08 -67.17
C LEU A 13 -7.89 27.85 -65.86
N TRP A 14 -7.89 26.57 -65.43
CA TRP A 14 -6.98 25.76 -64.60
C TRP A 14 -5.84 26.40 -63.79
N GLY A 15 -5.80 26.07 -62.49
CA GLY A 15 -4.62 26.15 -61.63
C GLY A 15 -4.55 24.95 -60.67
N LEU A 16 -3.45 24.20 -60.74
CA LEU A 16 -3.07 23.12 -59.81
C LEU A 16 -2.99 23.62 -58.36
N VAL A 17 -3.54 22.85 -57.41
CA VAL A 17 -3.12 22.89 -56.01
C VAL A 17 -2.82 21.48 -55.54
N LEU A 18 -1.54 21.22 -55.26
CA LEU A 18 -1.06 20.07 -54.51
C LEU A 18 -1.56 20.20 -53.05
N GLY A 19 -2.58 19.41 -52.71
CA GLY A 19 -2.99 19.22 -51.31
C GLY A 19 -2.03 18.26 -50.62
N CYS A 20 -1.09 18.78 -49.82
CA CYS A 20 -0.43 17.99 -48.79
C CYS A 20 -1.45 17.70 -47.68
N SER A 21 -2.08 16.52 -47.73
CA SER A 21 -2.86 16.00 -46.61
C SER A 21 -1.89 15.59 -45.49
N TRP A 22 -1.72 16.46 -44.50
CA TRP A 22 -1.19 16.04 -43.20
C TRP A 22 -2.26 15.17 -42.56
N GLY A 23 -2.11 13.85 -42.73
CA GLY A 23 -2.87 12.87 -41.97
C GLY A 23 -2.57 13.08 -40.50
N GLN A 24 -3.48 13.73 -39.79
CA GLN A 24 -3.53 13.74 -38.33
C GLN A 24 -3.85 12.32 -37.89
N GLY A 25 -2.81 11.49 -37.76
CA GLY A 25 -2.90 10.27 -36.98
C GLY A 25 -3.16 10.68 -35.54
N VAL A 26 -4.44 10.74 -35.16
CA VAL A 26 -4.84 10.76 -33.76
C VAL A 26 -4.30 9.48 -33.15
N LEU A 27 -3.20 9.58 -32.41
CA LEU A 27 -2.78 8.54 -31.47
C LEU A 27 -3.88 8.47 -30.42
N SER A 28 -4.90 7.68 -30.70
CA SER A 28 -5.82 7.23 -29.67
C SER A 28 -4.97 6.46 -28.67
N ALA A 29 -4.89 6.93 -27.43
CA ALA A 29 -4.46 6.09 -26.33
C ALA A 29 -5.41 4.89 -26.34
N SER A 30 -4.93 3.77 -26.87
CA SER A 30 -5.72 2.55 -26.90
C SER A 30 -6.11 2.20 -25.46
N ALA A 31 -7.30 1.63 -25.26
CA ALA A 31 -7.76 1.08 -23.99
C ALA A 31 -6.80 0.03 -23.35
N SER A 32 -5.63 -0.23 -23.95
CA SER A 32 -4.57 -1.09 -23.44
C SER A 32 -3.75 -0.48 -22.28
N ASP A 33 -3.74 0.84 -22.09
CA ASP A 33 -2.92 1.48 -21.05
C ASP A 33 -3.44 1.24 -19.62
N ALA A 34 -4.75 1.07 -19.44
CA ALA A 34 -5.37 0.85 -18.13
C ALA A 34 -5.09 -0.56 -17.54
N ASN A 35 -4.70 -1.52 -18.37
CA ASN A 35 -4.42 -2.91 -17.97
C ASN A 35 -2.95 -3.30 -18.18
N SER A 36 -2.06 -2.32 -18.30
CA SER A 36 -0.62 -2.55 -18.42
C SER A 36 0.05 -2.73 -17.06
N ASP A 37 0.99 -3.68 -16.99
CA ASP A 37 1.95 -3.78 -15.90
C ASP A 37 2.87 -2.55 -15.91
N ILE A 38 3.44 -2.23 -14.74
CA ILE A 38 4.36 -1.11 -14.57
C ILE A 38 5.71 -1.62 -14.03
N LEU A 39 6.77 -1.37 -14.77
CA LEU A 39 8.15 -1.57 -14.36
C LEU A 39 8.75 -0.24 -13.91
N GLU A 40 9.25 -0.19 -12.69
CA GLU A 40 9.85 0.99 -12.08
C GLU A 40 11.35 0.71 -11.85
N PHE A 41 12.22 1.59 -12.34
CA PHE A 41 13.67 1.47 -12.20
C PHE A 41 14.18 2.23 -10.96
N LEU A 42 15.36 1.85 -10.48
CA LEU A 42 16.04 2.58 -9.41
C LEU A 42 16.37 4.02 -9.81
N SER A 43 16.56 4.28 -11.12
CA SER A 43 16.78 5.61 -11.68
C SER A 43 15.57 6.54 -11.57
N GLY A 44 14.39 6.03 -11.23
CA GLY A 44 13.13 6.78 -11.27
C GLY A 44 12.34 6.58 -12.56
N ASP A 45 12.97 6.05 -13.62
CA ASP A 45 12.30 5.76 -14.89
C ASP A 45 11.20 4.71 -14.73
N ILE A 46 10.18 4.82 -15.58
CA ILE A 46 9.01 3.94 -15.56
C ILE A 46 8.72 3.45 -16.98
N LEU A 47 8.52 2.14 -17.11
CA LEU A 47 8.14 1.51 -18.37
C LEU A 47 6.81 0.78 -18.17
N ARG A 48 5.82 1.12 -19.01
CA ARG A 48 4.55 0.40 -19.08
C ARG A 48 4.66 -0.77 -20.04
N GLY A 49 3.86 -1.81 -19.85
CA GLY A 49 3.90 -2.98 -20.72
C GLY A 49 3.33 -4.22 -20.05
N ARG A 50 3.95 -5.36 -20.32
CA ARG A 50 3.56 -6.65 -19.75
C ARG A 50 4.80 -7.40 -19.31
N LEU A 51 4.76 -7.94 -18.09
CA LEU A 51 5.74 -8.91 -17.64
C LEU A 51 5.40 -10.28 -18.24
N LEU A 52 6.35 -10.85 -18.99
CA LEU A 52 6.23 -12.20 -19.55
C LEU A 52 6.86 -13.27 -18.67
N GLY A 53 7.63 -12.85 -17.65
CA GLY A 53 8.28 -13.73 -16.70
C GLY A 53 9.65 -13.24 -16.30
N MET A 54 10.37 -14.08 -15.57
CA MET A 54 11.71 -13.81 -15.08
C MET A 54 12.45 -15.14 -14.92
N ASP A 55 13.73 -15.15 -15.29
CA ASP A 55 14.65 -16.25 -15.02
C ASP A 55 16.00 -15.69 -14.56
N THR A 56 17.04 -16.52 -14.53
CA THR A 56 18.41 -16.12 -14.16
C THR A 56 19.01 -15.04 -15.06
N ASN A 57 18.50 -14.84 -16.27
CA ASN A 57 18.97 -13.83 -17.22
C ASN A 57 18.33 -12.46 -16.99
N GLY A 58 17.14 -12.42 -16.37
CA GLY A 58 16.44 -11.19 -16.00
C GLY A 58 14.93 -11.24 -16.27
N LEU A 59 14.28 -10.09 -16.13
CA LEU A 59 12.86 -9.92 -16.39
C LEU A 59 12.62 -9.82 -17.90
N ARG A 60 11.68 -10.60 -18.41
CA ARG A 60 11.24 -10.53 -19.81
C ARG A 60 10.05 -9.58 -19.90
N TRP A 61 10.26 -8.43 -20.52
CA TRP A 61 9.28 -7.34 -20.59
C TRP A 61 8.86 -7.06 -22.02
N GLN A 62 7.57 -6.83 -22.26
CA GLN A 62 7.04 -6.47 -23.57
C GLN A 62 6.24 -5.17 -23.51
N HIS A 63 6.63 -4.18 -24.30
CA HIS A 63 5.92 -2.91 -24.42
C HIS A 63 4.95 -2.97 -25.62
N GLY A 64 3.68 -3.32 -25.39
CA GLY A 64 2.71 -3.48 -26.48
C GLY A 64 2.92 -4.77 -27.31
N THR A 65 1.89 -5.20 -28.02
CA THR A 65 1.77 -6.59 -28.52
C THR A 65 2.81 -6.97 -29.60
N ASN A 66 3.33 -6.01 -30.35
CA ASN A 66 4.21 -6.24 -31.51
C ASN A 66 5.66 -5.77 -31.31
N GLN A 67 6.03 -5.34 -30.10
CA GLN A 67 7.41 -4.93 -29.81
C GLN A 67 8.27 -6.13 -29.38
N PRO A 68 9.60 -6.07 -29.60
CA PRO A 68 10.52 -7.10 -29.13
C PRO A 68 10.48 -7.22 -27.61
N VAL A 69 10.71 -8.44 -27.12
CA VAL A 69 10.82 -8.72 -25.69
C VAL A 69 12.16 -8.20 -25.19
N LEU A 70 12.13 -7.27 -24.25
CA LEU A 70 13.29 -6.73 -23.57
C LEU A 70 13.69 -7.66 -22.42
N THR A 71 14.99 -7.91 -22.26
CA THR A 71 15.52 -8.56 -21.05
C THR A 71 16.07 -7.49 -20.13
N VAL A 72 15.39 -7.25 -19.00
CA VAL A 72 15.76 -6.25 -18.01
C VAL A 72 16.49 -6.90 -16.84
N LYS A 73 17.65 -6.35 -16.50
CA LYS A 73 18.49 -6.82 -15.40
C LYS A 73 17.90 -6.42 -14.03
N PRO A 74 17.65 -7.35 -13.10
CA PRO A 74 17.03 -7.05 -11.80
C PRO A 74 17.76 -5.99 -10.96
N GLU A 75 19.08 -5.83 -11.16
CA GLU A 75 19.94 -4.90 -10.43
C GLU A 75 19.54 -3.43 -10.61
N GLY A 76 18.90 -3.10 -11.74
CA GLY A 76 18.37 -1.77 -12.04
C GLY A 76 16.88 -1.59 -11.71
N VAL A 77 16.19 -2.66 -11.31
CA VAL A 77 14.74 -2.65 -11.07
C VAL A 77 14.46 -2.25 -9.62
N TYR A 78 13.53 -1.33 -9.42
CA TYR A 78 13.01 -1.02 -8.10
C TYR A 78 11.76 -1.84 -7.79
N LYS A 79 10.77 -1.82 -8.68
CA LYS A 79 9.48 -2.48 -8.43
C LYS A 79 8.80 -2.86 -9.74
N VAL A 80 8.12 -3.99 -9.73
CA VAL A 80 7.14 -4.35 -10.77
C VAL A 80 5.76 -4.35 -10.15
N ARG A 81 4.80 -3.69 -10.78
CA ARG A 81 3.38 -3.74 -10.43
C ARG A 81 2.63 -4.45 -11.52
N LEU A 82 1.82 -5.43 -11.13
CA LEU A 82 1.00 -6.18 -12.05
C LEU A 82 -0.36 -5.51 -12.16
N SER A 83 -0.88 -5.40 -13.38
CA SER A 83 -2.26 -5.00 -13.56
C SER A 83 -3.18 -6.07 -12.98
N LYS A 84 -4.32 -5.65 -12.40
CA LYS A 84 -5.37 -6.56 -11.92
C LYS A 84 -6.04 -7.24 -13.12
N THR A 85 -5.37 -8.20 -13.72
CA THR A 85 -5.88 -8.99 -14.85
C THR A 85 -6.53 -10.29 -14.40
N HIS A 86 -6.33 -10.69 -13.14
CA HIS A 86 -6.81 -11.96 -12.61
C HIS A 86 -7.66 -11.71 -11.37
N ALA A 87 -8.91 -12.17 -11.41
CA ALA A 87 -9.74 -12.21 -10.21
C ALA A 87 -9.12 -13.19 -9.21
N VAL A 88 -8.78 -12.71 -8.02
CA VAL A 88 -8.42 -13.60 -6.92
C VAL A 88 -9.66 -14.40 -6.57
N PRO A 89 -9.62 -15.74 -6.64
CA PRO A 89 -10.81 -16.50 -6.34
C PRO A 89 -11.16 -16.35 -4.86
N ALA A 90 -12.45 -16.33 -4.55
CA ALA A 90 -12.90 -16.28 -3.17
C ALA A 90 -12.50 -17.59 -2.49
N HIS A 91 -11.60 -17.50 -1.51
CA HIS A 91 -11.10 -18.65 -0.77
C HIS A 91 -11.28 -18.42 0.73
N ARG A 92 -11.53 -19.51 1.46
CA ARG A 92 -11.49 -19.47 2.91
C ARG A 92 -10.03 -19.35 3.35
N SER A 93 -9.79 -18.45 4.27
CA SER A 93 -8.54 -18.33 5.01
C SER A 93 -8.93 -18.15 6.45
N ASP A 94 -8.78 -19.19 7.26
CA ASP A 94 -9.09 -19.16 8.69
C ASP A 94 -7.88 -18.77 9.54
N THR A 95 -6.69 -18.73 8.90
CA THR A 95 -5.42 -18.53 9.57
C THR A 95 -4.57 -17.44 8.90
N ILE A 96 -4.02 -16.56 9.72
CA ILE A 96 -2.92 -15.65 9.35
C ILE A 96 -1.66 -16.14 10.04
N VAL A 97 -0.59 -16.30 9.25
CA VAL A 97 0.75 -16.67 9.70
C VAL A 97 1.64 -15.45 9.58
N ARG A 98 2.22 -14.98 10.70
CA ARG A 98 3.25 -13.95 10.70
C ARG A 98 4.61 -14.57 10.98
N LEU A 99 5.59 -14.15 10.19
CA LEU A 99 6.97 -14.62 10.29
C LEU A 99 7.86 -13.58 10.99
N LEU A 100 9.00 -14.00 11.50
CA LEU A 100 9.94 -13.13 12.24
C LEU A 100 10.51 -11.96 11.42
N ASN A 101 10.52 -12.08 10.08
CA ASN A 101 10.90 -10.98 9.18
C ASN A 101 9.72 -10.06 8.81
N GLY A 102 8.58 -10.22 9.48
CA GLY A 102 7.32 -9.52 9.26
C GLY A 102 6.56 -9.94 8.00
N ASP A 103 7.01 -10.99 7.30
CA ASP A 103 6.20 -11.59 6.24
C ASP A 103 4.89 -12.14 6.82
N GLU A 104 3.84 -12.09 6.01
CA GLU A 104 2.51 -12.50 6.40
C GLU A 104 1.87 -13.32 5.28
N LEU A 105 1.48 -14.54 5.63
CA LEU A 105 0.87 -15.53 4.76
C LEU A 105 -0.49 -15.94 5.28
N ARG A 106 -1.31 -16.47 4.37
CA ARG A 106 -2.73 -16.73 4.63
C ARG A 106 -3.18 -18.01 3.99
N GLY A 107 -4.00 -18.76 4.70
CA GLY A 107 -4.53 -20.04 4.26
C GLY A 107 -5.32 -20.74 5.35
N GLU A 108 -5.47 -22.04 5.17
CA GLU A 108 -6.08 -22.96 6.13
C GLU A 108 -4.96 -23.71 6.86
N LEU A 109 -4.94 -23.63 8.18
CA LEU A 109 -3.96 -24.36 8.99
C LEU A 109 -4.28 -25.87 8.94
N ARG A 110 -3.32 -26.68 8.48
CA ARG A 110 -3.48 -28.15 8.40
C ARG A 110 -2.85 -28.85 9.58
N GLU A 111 -1.57 -28.60 9.80
CA GLU A 111 -0.84 -29.17 10.92
C GLU A 111 0.36 -28.32 11.31
N MET A 112 0.89 -28.59 12.49
CA MET A 112 2.17 -28.08 12.95
C MET A 112 2.84 -29.13 13.84
N ASP A 113 4.14 -29.33 13.66
CA ASP A 113 4.97 -30.13 14.57
C ASP A 113 6.10 -29.28 15.17
N ASP A 114 7.18 -29.89 15.64
CA ASP A 114 8.34 -29.21 16.21
C ASP A 114 9.27 -28.56 15.16
N ARG A 115 9.06 -28.85 13.88
CA ARG A 115 9.89 -28.39 12.76
C ARG A 115 9.14 -27.51 11.78
N LEU A 116 7.91 -27.86 11.44
CA LEU A 116 7.16 -27.27 10.34
C LEU A 116 5.72 -26.94 10.73
N LEU A 117 5.19 -25.90 10.10
CA LEU A 117 3.77 -25.62 9.96
C LEU A 117 3.37 -25.86 8.51
N VAL A 118 2.27 -26.58 8.31
CA VAL A 118 1.67 -26.84 6.99
C VAL A 118 0.44 -25.96 6.82
N LEU A 119 0.52 -25.05 5.86
CA LEU A 119 -0.54 -24.13 5.51
C LEU A 119 -1.10 -24.49 4.13
N GLN A 120 -2.38 -24.86 4.04
CA GLN A 120 -3.04 -25.02 2.76
C GLN A 120 -3.40 -23.65 2.20
N THR A 121 -2.97 -23.38 0.98
CA THR A 121 -3.22 -22.13 0.27
C THR A 121 -3.83 -22.43 -1.09
N TRP A 122 -4.60 -21.47 -1.62
CA TRP A 122 -5.11 -21.58 -2.99
C TRP A 122 -4.03 -21.30 -4.03
N TYR A 123 -3.03 -20.49 -3.65
CA TYR A 123 -2.02 -19.98 -4.55
C TYR A 123 -0.77 -20.86 -4.63
N ALA A 124 -0.47 -21.67 -3.61
CA ALA A 124 0.73 -22.51 -3.58
C ALA A 124 0.46 -23.97 -3.16
N GLY A 125 -0.81 -24.37 -3.00
CA GLY A 125 -1.10 -25.68 -2.43
C GLY A 125 -0.67 -25.74 -0.97
N GLU A 126 -0.07 -26.85 -0.56
CA GLU A 126 0.55 -26.99 0.77
C GLU A 126 1.87 -26.24 0.83
N LEU A 127 1.92 -25.26 1.74
CA LEU A 127 3.12 -24.48 2.01
C LEU A 127 3.72 -24.93 3.34
N HIS A 128 4.97 -25.40 3.30
CA HIS A 128 5.71 -25.84 4.48
C HIS A 128 6.56 -24.68 5.02
N ILE A 129 6.20 -24.21 6.21
CA ILE A 129 6.81 -23.06 6.87
C ILE A 129 7.65 -23.57 8.04
N LEU A 130 8.91 -23.15 8.11
CA LEU A 130 9.81 -23.48 9.21
C LEU A 130 9.27 -22.91 10.52
N ARG A 131 9.05 -23.77 11.52
CA ARG A 131 8.52 -23.37 12.84
C ARG A 131 9.37 -22.29 13.50
N GLN A 132 10.70 -22.41 13.39
CA GLN A 132 11.65 -21.42 13.93
C GLN A 132 11.50 -20.02 13.32
N GLY A 133 10.81 -19.89 12.18
CA GLY A 133 10.51 -18.62 11.53
C GLY A 133 9.17 -18.01 11.94
N LEU A 134 8.34 -18.70 12.73
CA LEU A 134 7.03 -18.22 13.15
C LEU A 134 7.19 -17.14 14.23
N ALA A 135 6.54 -16.01 14.02
CA ALA A 135 6.35 -14.98 15.04
C ALA A 135 5.01 -15.21 15.76
N SER A 136 3.93 -15.35 14.98
CA SER A 136 2.61 -15.61 15.52
C SER A 136 1.69 -16.31 14.52
N LEU A 137 0.71 -17.01 15.08
CA LEU A 137 -0.44 -17.54 14.37
C LEU A 137 -1.69 -16.89 14.91
N GLN A 138 -2.64 -16.69 14.00
CA GLN A 138 -3.96 -16.20 14.32
C GLN A 138 -4.97 -17.12 13.66
N THR A 139 -5.88 -17.69 14.45
CA THR A 139 -6.80 -18.76 14.02
C THR A 139 -8.25 -18.36 14.25
N GLY A 140 -9.18 -19.03 13.57
CA GLY A 140 -10.62 -18.77 13.72
C GLY A 140 -11.09 -17.47 13.06
N LEU A 141 -10.33 -16.98 12.07
CA LEU A 141 -10.66 -15.78 11.30
C LEU A 141 -11.87 -16.05 10.39
N SER A 142 -13.07 -15.90 10.94
CA SER A 142 -14.32 -15.87 10.15
C SER A 142 -14.61 -14.48 9.57
N ARG A 143 -13.78 -13.46 9.88
CA ARG A 143 -14.08 -12.04 9.65
C ARG A 143 -12.91 -11.20 9.13
N TYR A 144 -11.92 -11.83 8.49
CA TYR A 144 -10.90 -11.05 7.80
C TYR A 144 -11.49 -10.43 6.52
N GLN A 145 -11.52 -9.11 6.45
CA GLN A 145 -12.07 -8.35 5.33
C GLN A 145 -11.08 -7.26 4.92
N VAL A 146 -10.81 -7.18 3.62
CA VAL A 146 -10.11 -6.04 3.02
C VAL A 146 -11.16 -4.99 2.67
N PHE A 147 -11.08 -3.82 3.28
CA PHE A 147 -11.96 -2.67 2.97
C PHE A 147 -11.38 -1.80 1.86
N TYR A 148 -10.05 -1.73 1.79
CA TYR A 148 -9.35 -0.96 0.76
C TYR A 148 -7.96 -1.52 0.49
N GLU A 149 -7.57 -1.54 -0.78
CA GLU A 149 -6.21 -1.79 -1.27
C GLU A 149 -5.92 -0.81 -2.41
N GLY A 150 -4.81 -0.07 -2.34
CA GLY A 150 -4.45 0.93 -3.35
C GLY A 150 -3.23 1.77 -2.98
N PRO A 151 -3.13 3.02 -3.49
CA PRO A 151 -4.09 3.67 -4.36
C PRO A 151 -4.03 3.20 -5.82
N GLU A 152 -5.19 3.21 -6.48
CA GLU A 152 -5.34 2.87 -7.91
C GLU A 152 -5.81 4.07 -8.75
N GLY A 153 -6.12 5.19 -8.09
CA GLY A 153 -6.60 6.42 -8.70
C GLY A 153 -7.22 7.36 -7.67
N MET A 154 -7.67 8.53 -8.13
CA MET A 154 -8.39 9.51 -7.31
C MET A 154 -9.88 9.16 -7.12
N ALA A 155 -10.40 8.16 -7.83
CA ALA A 155 -11.81 7.76 -7.74
C ALA A 155 -12.21 7.40 -6.30
N GLY A 156 -13.25 8.07 -5.78
CA GLY A 156 -13.75 7.91 -4.41
C GLY A 156 -12.94 8.66 -3.35
N TRP A 157 -11.93 9.45 -3.73
CA TRP A 157 -11.19 10.33 -2.83
C TRP A 157 -11.65 11.78 -2.99
N THR A 158 -11.88 12.44 -1.86
CA THR A 158 -12.15 13.88 -1.75
C THR A 158 -10.82 14.60 -1.58
N ASN A 159 -10.49 15.48 -2.52
CA ASN A 159 -9.26 16.27 -2.48
C ASN A 159 -9.63 17.74 -2.33
N GLN A 160 -9.29 18.33 -1.19
CA GLN A 160 -9.51 19.75 -0.91
C GLN A 160 -8.18 20.40 -0.51
N SER A 161 -7.74 21.40 -1.26
CA SER A 161 -6.52 22.13 -0.91
C SER A 161 -6.75 23.16 0.20
N GLY A 162 -5.69 23.57 0.88
CA GLY A 162 -5.73 24.66 1.85
C GLY A 162 -5.01 25.91 1.36
N VAL A 163 -5.73 26.87 0.77
CA VAL A 163 -5.37 28.31 0.56
C VAL A 163 -4.11 28.66 -0.28
N ARG A 164 -4.27 29.79 -1.00
CA ARG A 164 -3.41 30.42 -2.02
C ARG A 164 -2.23 31.22 -1.43
N THR A 165 -1.11 31.27 -2.15
CA THR A 165 -0.10 32.33 -2.00
C THR A 165 0.10 33.02 -3.35
N ASP A 166 0.10 34.36 -3.32
CA ASP A 166 0.21 35.19 -4.52
C ASP A 166 1.44 34.83 -5.37
N ASN A 167 1.20 34.73 -6.68
CA ASN A 167 2.20 34.60 -7.74
C ASN A 167 2.97 33.27 -7.92
N GLN A 168 2.41 32.11 -7.60
CA GLN A 168 3.02 30.85 -8.05
C GLN A 168 2.04 29.84 -8.68
N VAL A 169 2.62 29.13 -9.65
CA VAL A 169 2.13 28.06 -10.52
C VAL A 169 1.05 27.16 -9.89
N ILE A 170 0.02 26.84 -10.69
CA ILE A 170 -0.98 25.81 -10.36
C ILE A 170 -0.69 24.50 -11.10
N ILE A 171 -0.93 23.36 -10.44
CA ILE A 171 -0.79 22.03 -11.03
C ILE A 171 -2.18 21.41 -11.20
N ILE A 172 -2.63 21.27 -12.45
CA ILE A 172 -3.89 20.63 -12.82
C ILE A 172 -3.56 19.37 -13.61
N ASN A 173 -4.04 18.21 -13.17
CA ASN A 173 -3.80 16.91 -13.82
C ASN A 173 -2.31 16.62 -14.10
N GLY A 174 -1.41 17.05 -13.21
CA GLY A 174 0.04 16.87 -13.37
C GLY A 174 0.73 17.90 -14.29
N ILE A 175 0.02 18.93 -14.76
CA ILE A 175 0.57 19.99 -15.62
C ILE A 175 0.78 21.28 -14.81
N ILE A 176 2.02 21.81 -14.82
CA ILE A 176 2.34 23.18 -14.39
C ILE A 176 1.70 24.15 -15.38
N GLN A 177 0.70 24.89 -14.95
CA GLN A 177 0.08 25.96 -15.72
C GLN A 177 0.43 27.31 -15.08
N THR A 178 0.85 28.27 -15.92
CA THR A 178 0.64 29.68 -15.59
C THR A 178 -0.86 29.86 -15.42
N PRO A 179 -1.34 30.44 -14.30
CA PRO A 179 -2.76 30.67 -14.11
C PRO A 179 -3.32 31.37 -15.37
N PRO A 180 -4.38 30.84 -16.03
CA PRO A 180 -5.09 31.62 -17.03
C PRO A 180 -5.31 33.05 -16.52
N ALA A 181 -5.11 34.05 -17.37
CA ALA A 181 -5.26 35.46 -16.96
C ALA A 181 -6.67 35.78 -16.42
N SER A 182 -7.64 34.88 -16.66
CA SER A 182 -9.02 34.92 -16.19
C SER A 182 -9.27 34.21 -14.85
N LEU A 183 -8.28 33.50 -14.29
CA LEU A 183 -8.45 32.89 -12.99
C LEU A 183 -8.51 33.99 -11.94
N PRO A 184 -9.58 34.02 -11.12
CA PRO A 184 -9.63 34.95 -10.02
C PRO A 184 -8.36 34.78 -9.20
N PRO A 185 -7.82 35.87 -8.65
CA PRO A 185 -6.91 35.74 -7.54
C PRO A 185 -7.61 34.78 -6.53
N ASN A 186 -7.07 33.56 -6.32
CA ASN A 186 -7.40 32.49 -5.34
C ASN A 186 -7.58 31.09 -5.94
N THR A 187 -7.05 30.82 -7.14
CA THR A 187 -7.23 29.49 -7.72
C THR A 187 -6.30 28.46 -7.07
N MET A 188 -6.92 27.41 -6.51
CA MET A 188 -6.27 26.36 -5.72
C MET A 188 -5.56 25.37 -6.64
N ALA A 189 -4.24 25.19 -6.47
CA ALA A 189 -3.56 23.99 -6.99
C ALA A 189 -3.94 22.81 -6.09
N ASN A 190 -4.31 21.66 -6.66
CA ASN A 190 -4.66 20.47 -5.89
C ASN A 190 -3.45 20.03 -5.03
N GLY A 191 -3.60 19.98 -3.71
CA GLY A 191 -2.49 19.62 -2.81
C GLY A 191 -2.09 18.15 -2.93
N TRP A 192 -3.00 17.29 -3.39
CA TRP A 192 -2.74 15.87 -3.59
C TRP A 192 -2.94 15.45 -5.04
N HIS A 193 -2.07 14.58 -5.54
CA HIS A 193 -2.12 14.00 -6.87
C HIS A 193 -1.95 12.50 -6.81
N TYR A 194 -2.65 11.78 -7.68
CA TYR A 194 -2.36 10.38 -7.93
C TYR A 194 -1.39 10.26 -9.10
N TYR A 195 -0.33 9.47 -8.92
CA TYR A 195 0.60 9.15 -9.99
C TYR A 195 1.18 7.75 -9.76
N ASN A 196 1.08 6.89 -10.78
CA ASN A 196 1.65 5.54 -10.81
C ASN A 196 1.51 4.77 -9.48
N GLY A 197 0.26 4.62 -9.02
CA GLY A 197 -0.11 3.85 -7.85
C GLY A 197 0.38 4.41 -6.51
N ALA A 198 0.59 5.73 -6.43
CA ALA A 198 0.90 6.44 -5.20
C ALA A 198 0.17 7.79 -5.18
N PHE A 199 -0.11 8.29 -3.98
CA PHE A 199 -0.52 9.67 -3.77
C PHE A 199 0.71 10.52 -3.47
N TYR A 200 0.81 11.67 -4.12
CA TYR A 200 1.82 12.68 -3.91
C TYR A 200 1.14 13.92 -3.34
N GLY A 201 1.49 14.26 -2.10
CA GLY A 201 1.06 15.48 -1.45
C GLY A 201 2.14 16.56 -1.59
N VAL A 202 1.75 17.75 -2.04
CA VAL A 202 2.59 18.93 -2.19
C VAL A 202 1.89 20.13 -1.57
N ASN A 203 2.61 20.89 -0.74
CA ASN A 203 2.09 22.03 0.02
C ASN A 203 0.93 21.59 0.93
N SER A 204 -0.06 22.46 1.13
CA SER A 204 -1.20 22.24 2.00
C SER A 204 -2.37 21.57 1.29
N GLY A 205 -2.99 20.61 1.97
CA GLY A 205 -4.20 19.97 1.44
C GLY A 205 -4.65 18.77 2.25
N PHE A 206 -5.90 18.39 2.04
CA PHE A 206 -6.57 17.27 2.66
C PHE A 206 -7.07 16.29 1.60
N LEU A 207 -6.71 15.03 1.75
CA LEU A 207 -7.15 13.93 0.92
C LEU A 207 -7.93 12.94 1.78
N GLY A 208 -9.25 12.97 1.71
CA GLY A 208 -10.14 12.13 2.51
C GLY A 208 -10.92 11.11 1.70
N ARG A 209 -11.35 10.02 2.34
CA ARG A 209 -12.22 9.00 1.76
C ARG A 209 -13.07 8.34 2.83
N ALA A 210 -14.33 8.09 2.49
CA ALA A 210 -15.16 7.17 3.26
C ALA A 210 -14.60 5.75 3.09
N MET A 211 -14.08 5.18 4.17
CA MET A 211 -13.45 3.86 4.17
C MET A 211 -14.33 2.79 4.83
N ASN A 212 -15.46 3.20 5.43
CA ASN A 212 -16.31 2.33 6.25
C ASN A 212 -15.47 1.55 7.29
N LEU A 213 -14.54 2.25 7.95
CA LEU A 213 -13.62 1.64 8.92
C LEU A 213 -14.41 0.84 9.97
N PRO A 214 -14.11 -0.46 10.16
CA PRO A 214 -14.73 -1.23 11.23
C PRO A 214 -14.18 -0.75 12.59
N PRO A 215 -14.87 -0.99 13.72
CA PRO A 215 -14.37 -0.63 15.05
C PRO A 215 -13.04 -1.31 15.41
N VAL A 216 -12.73 -2.44 14.79
CA VAL A 216 -11.46 -3.15 14.95
C VAL A 216 -10.76 -3.24 13.59
N SER A 217 -9.73 -2.40 13.38
CA SER A 217 -9.14 -2.20 12.04
C SER A 217 -7.62 -2.11 12.05
N SER A 218 -7.01 -2.38 10.89
CA SER A 218 -5.60 -2.08 10.58
C SER A 218 -5.56 -1.18 9.35
N ILE A 219 -4.89 -0.03 9.49
CA ILE A 219 -4.59 0.93 8.42
C ILE A 219 -3.08 0.90 8.19
N GLU A 220 -2.65 0.53 6.99
CA GLU A 220 -1.24 0.36 6.67
C GLU A 220 -0.87 1.11 5.39
N PHE A 221 0.29 1.76 5.36
CA PHE A 221 0.79 2.42 4.16
C PHE A 221 2.30 2.67 4.27
N ASP A 222 2.95 2.85 3.12
CA ASP A 222 4.32 3.29 3.04
C ASP A 222 4.35 4.81 2.84
N VAL A 223 5.20 5.49 3.61
CA VAL A 223 5.45 6.93 3.48
C VAL A 223 6.89 7.17 3.03
N SER A 224 7.08 8.13 2.13
CA SER A 224 8.39 8.75 1.85
C SER A 224 8.21 10.27 1.68
N TRP A 225 9.28 11.04 1.86
CA TRP A 225 9.19 12.50 1.80
C TRP A 225 10.47 13.16 1.29
N GLN A 226 10.32 14.40 0.80
CA GLN A 226 11.41 15.32 0.50
C GLN A 226 11.33 16.54 1.43
N GLY A 227 12.47 17.03 1.89
CA GLY A 227 12.52 18.19 2.78
C GLY A 227 11.97 17.86 4.16
N ASN A 228 11.00 18.63 4.63
CA ASN A 228 10.44 18.47 5.97
C ASN A 228 9.22 17.53 5.96
N LEU A 229 9.23 16.55 6.86
CA LEU A 229 8.09 15.66 7.08
C LEU A 229 7.07 16.34 7.98
N GLY A 230 5.84 16.48 7.51
CA GLY A 230 4.75 17.00 8.32
C GLY A 230 3.41 16.45 7.84
N LEU A 231 3.27 15.14 7.94
CA LEU A 231 2.07 14.41 7.51
C LEU A 231 1.11 14.23 8.68
N GLY A 232 -0.12 14.69 8.50
CA GLY A 232 -1.24 14.39 9.37
C GLY A 232 -2.06 13.20 8.85
N ILE A 233 -2.44 12.28 9.71
CA ILE A 233 -3.31 11.15 9.39
C ILE A 233 -4.55 11.23 10.26
N TRP A 234 -5.70 11.36 9.61
CA TRP A 234 -7.02 11.38 10.23
C TRP A 234 -7.69 10.04 10.04
N PHE A 235 -8.16 9.40 11.11
CA PHE A 235 -8.86 8.12 11.02
C PHE A 235 -10.05 8.08 11.98
N TYR A 236 -11.10 7.37 11.57
CA TYR A 236 -12.46 7.55 12.10
C TYR A 236 -12.91 9.02 12.04
N THR A 237 -12.51 9.72 10.98
CA THR A 237 -12.92 11.12 10.77
C THR A 237 -14.36 11.18 10.26
N ASP A 238 -15.13 12.16 10.75
CA ASP A 238 -16.45 12.52 10.21
C ASP A 238 -16.36 13.56 9.06
N ARG A 239 -15.15 14.02 8.74
CA ARG A 239 -14.86 14.95 7.63
C ARG A 239 -13.92 14.31 6.61
N LEU A 240 -14.31 14.43 5.34
CA LEU A 240 -13.50 13.96 4.21
C LEU A 240 -12.82 15.09 3.43
N GLY A 241 -13.21 16.34 3.68
CA GLY A 241 -12.66 17.50 2.99
C GLY A 241 -11.70 18.34 3.83
N SER A 242 -11.71 18.20 5.15
CA SER A 242 -11.04 19.16 6.03
C SER A 242 -10.49 18.51 7.30
N PRO A 243 -9.38 19.04 7.85
CA PRO A 243 -8.76 18.56 9.08
C PRO A 243 -9.38 19.20 10.35
N ASP A 244 -10.70 19.40 10.36
CA ASP A 244 -11.45 20.06 11.46
C ASP A 244 -12.59 19.18 12.02
N GLY A 245 -12.53 17.89 11.71
CA GLY A 245 -13.55 16.92 12.10
C GLY A 245 -13.39 16.36 13.52
N ASN A 246 -14.34 15.53 13.90
CA ASN A 246 -14.16 14.57 14.98
C ASN A 246 -13.35 13.40 14.45
N GLY A 247 -12.37 12.94 15.20
CA GLY A 247 -11.64 11.71 14.87
C GLY A 247 -10.42 11.51 15.75
N TYR A 248 -9.59 10.56 15.35
CA TYR A 248 -8.20 10.52 15.78
C TYR A 248 -7.32 11.20 14.74
N PHE A 249 -6.30 11.87 15.23
CA PHE A 249 -5.34 12.60 14.41
C PHE A 249 -3.93 12.21 14.86
N LEU A 250 -3.18 11.56 13.96
CA LEU A 250 -1.77 11.23 14.15
C LEU A 250 -0.94 12.22 13.34
N GLN A 251 -0.16 13.07 14.02
CA GLN A 251 0.79 13.97 13.39
C GLN A 251 2.16 13.32 13.36
N LEU A 252 2.67 13.08 12.16
CA LEU A 252 4.01 12.59 11.89
C LEU A 252 4.93 13.76 11.56
N SER A 253 6.04 13.84 12.28
CA SER A 253 7.15 14.80 12.11
C SER A 253 8.47 14.03 12.00
N PRO A 254 9.61 14.68 11.64
CA PRO A 254 10.86 13.94 11.39
C PRO A 254 11.41 13.19 12.60
N ARG A 255 11.03 13.57 13.82
CA ARG A 255 11.53 12.97 15.07
C ARG A 255 10.44 12.41 15.97
N THR A 256 9.19 12.80 15.77
CA THR A 256 8.11 12.49 16.71
C THR A 256 6.83 12.12 15.97
N LEU A 257 6.07 11.28 16.65
CA LEU A 257 4.71 10.92 16.31
C LEU A 257 3.83 11.34 17.49
N GLN A 258 2.82 12.16 17.21
CA GLN A 258 1.90 12.66 18.21
C GLN A 258 0.48 12.24 17.87
N LEU A 259 -0.20 11.60 18.82
CA LEU A 259 -1.56 11.14 18.66
C LEU A 259 -2.51 12.03 19.46
N TYR A 260 -3.58 12.45 18.79
CA TYR A 260 -4.63 13.28 19.35
C TYR A 260 -6.00 12.63 19.15
N ARG A 261 -6.89 12.86 20.11
CA ARG A 261 -8.34 12.81 19.90
C ARG A 261 -8.79 14.23 19.55
N ALA A 262 -9.26 14.41 18.32
CA ALA A 262 -9.73 15.70 17.80
C ALA A 262 -11.25 15.80 17.85
N THR A 263 -11.78 16.95 18.25
CA THR A 263 -13.22 17.20 18.32
C THR A 263 -13.57 18.47 17.56
N ARG A 264 -14.81 18.55 17.04
CA ARG A 264 -15.28 19.72 16.28
C ARG A 264 -15.33 21.03 17.08
N THR A 265 -15.26 20.97 18.41
CA THR A 265 -15.17 22.16 19.26
C THR A 265 -13.77 22.79 19.26
N GLY A 266 -12.80 22.19 18.54
CA GLY A 266 -11.42 22.64 18.45
C GLY A 266 -10.56 22.19 19.64
N GLN A 267 -11.13 21.43 20.58
CA GLN A 267 -10.39 20.84 21.69
C GLN A 267 -9.76 19.52 21.24
N ASN A 268 -8.47 19.57 20.93
CA ASN A 268 -7.66 18.38 20.68
C ASN A 268 -7.05 17.89 21.99
N MET A 269 -7.43 16.69 22.41
CA MET A 269 -6.81 16.04 23.55
C MET A 269 -5.60 15.23 23.06
N THR A 270 -4.44 15.48 23.65
CA THR A 270 -3.24 14.67 23.37
C THR A 270 -3.39 13.31 24.06
N LEU A 271 -3.31 12.22 23.29
CA LEU A 271 -3.31 10.85 23.81
C LEU A 271 -1.90 10.35 24.09
N GLY A 272 -0.91 10.87 23.34
CA GLY A 272 0.49 10.68 23.67
C GLY A 272 1.44 11.04 22.53
N SER A 273 2.74 10.95 22.84
CA SER A 273 3.83 11.19 21.91
C SER A 273 4.83 10.05 22.00
N VAL A 274 5.48 9.73 20.89
CA VAL A 274 6.61 8.79 20.85
C VAL A 274 7.67 9.30 19.87
N GLU A 275 8.94 9.06 20.19
CA GLU A 275 10.04 9.36 19.27
C GLU A 275 10.03 8.35 18.12
N LEU A 276 10.24 8.86 16.92
CA LEU A 276 10.40 8.03 15.74
C LEU A 276 11.82 7.45 15.76
N PRO A 277 11.99 6.12 15.62
CA PRO A 277 13.32 5.54 15.47
C PRO A 277 14.01 6.08 14.20
N GLU A 278 15.31 5.86 14.05
CA GLU A 278 16.01 6.26 12.82
C GLU A 278 15.49 5.44 11.62
N VAL A 279 14.63 6.06 10.80
CA VAL A 279 13.89 5.40 9.73
C VAL A 279 14.07 6.09 8.38
N GLY A 280 15.33 6.32 7.98
CA GLY A 280 15.68 6.83 6.65
C GLY A 280 14.80 7.98 6.13
N ARG A 281 14.50 7.98 4.83
CA ARG A 281 13.49 8.88 4.19
C ARG A 281 12.24 8.14 3.72
N SER A 282 12.08 6.89 4.14
CA SER A 282 10.91 6.08 3.84
C SER A 282 10.76 4.96 4.87
N PHE A 283 9.52 4.71 5.26
CA PHE A 283 9.17 3.60 6.16
C PHE A 283 7.70 3.22 6.01
N ARG A 284 7.35 2.04 6.55
CA ARG A 284 5.98 1.56 6.62
C ARG A 284 5.35 1.93 7.95
N VAL A 285 4.11 2.40 7.90
CA VAL A 285 3.27 2.71 9.06
C VAL A 285 2.13 1.70 9.12
N ALA A 286 1.84 1.18 10.31
CA ALA A 286 0.57 0.50 10.60
C ALA A 286 -0.09 1.11 11.84
N ILE A 287 -1.36 1.48 11.71
CA ILE A 287 -2.22 1.95 12.81
C ILE A 287 -3.27 0.87 13.02
N ARG A 288 -3.26 0.24 14.20
CA ARG A 288 -4.25 -0.75 14.60
C ARG A 288 -5.14 -0.17 15.68
N THR A 289 -6.45 -0.34 15.54
CA THR A 289 -7.45 0.26 16.42
C THR A 289 -8.43 -0.78 16.91
N ASP A 290 -8.68 -0.77 18.22
CA ASP A 290 -9.73 -1.53 18.89
C ASP A 290 -10.59 -0.51 19.63
N ILE A 291 -11.54 0.06 18.90
CA ILE A 291 -12.43 1.12 19.40
C ILE A 291 -13.27 0.63 20.60
N PRO A 292 -13.85 -0.60 20.60
CA PRO A 292 -14.56 -1.11 21.78
C PRO A 292 -13.71 -1.14 23.05
N ASN A 293 -12.42 -1.52 22.94
CA ASN A 293 -11.48 -1.51 24.06
C ASN A 293 -10.67 -0.20 24.17
N LYS A 294 -11.05 0.84 23.41
CA LYS A 294 -10.40 2.16 23.36
C LYS A 294 -8.88 2.12 23.19
N THR A 295 -8.37 1.14 22.45
CA THR A 295 -6.93 0.91 22.35
C THR A 295 -6.43 1.18 20.93
N LEU A 296 -5.29 1.86 20.83
CA LEU A 296 -4.62 2.16 19.57
C LEU A 296 -3.17 1.68 19.64
N ALA A 297 -2.66 1.08 18.57
CA ALA A 297 -1.27 0.68 18.44
C ALA A 297 -0.68 1.18 17.13
N LEU A 298 0.54 1.68 17.22
CA LEU A 298 1.33 2.14 16.09
C LEU A 298 2.54 1.23 15.91
N TYR A 299 2.74 0.80 14.67
CA TYR A 299 3.90 0.04 14.22
C TYR A 299 4.65 0.84 13.17
N VAL A 300 5.97 0.77 13.24
CA VAL A 300 6.88 1.35 12.26
C VAL A 300 7.79 0.23 11.74
N ASN A 301 7.79 0.01 10.44
CA ASN A 301 8.48 -1.13 9.80
C ASN A 301 8.12 -2.47 10.46
N ASP A 302 6.82 -2.66 10.71
CA ASP A 302 6.23 -3.86 11.32
C ASP A 302 6.64 -4.13 12.78
N VAL A 303 7.43 -3.24 13.39
CA VAL A 303 7.76 -3.29 14.82
C VAL A 303 6.80 -2.39 15.58
N LEU A 304 6.17 -2.93 16.64
CA LEU A 304 5.36 -2.13 17.54
C LEU A 304 6.19 -1.03 18.18
N LEU A 305 5.78 0.22 17.95
CA LEU A 305 6.44 1.40 18.49
C LEU A 305 5.73 1.92 19.73
N ARG A 306 4.40 2.01 19.71
CA ARG A 306 3.62 2.51 20.85
C ARG A 306 2.21 1.96 20.87
N GLN A 307 1.69 1.78 22.08
CA GLN A 307 0.28 1.54 22.36
C GLN A 307 -0.25 2.68 23.24
N TRP A 308 -1.49 3.09 22.98
CA TRP A 308 -2.22 4.09 23.77
C TRP A 308 -3.58 3.54 24.18
N LEU A 309 -4.02 3.95 25.37
CA LEU A 309 -5.38 3.80 25.85
C LEU A 309 -6.08 5.15 25.75
N ASP A 310 -7.16 5.22 24.99
CA ASP A 310 -7.99 6.39 24.91
C ASP A 310 -8.97 6.44 26.09
N ILE A 311 -8.82 7.46 26.93
CA ILE A 311 -9.68 7.70 28.08
C ILE A 311 -10.79 8.72 27.79
N SER A 312 -10.88 9.23 26.55
CA SER A 312 -11.87 10.23 26.15
C SER A 312 -13.25 9.65 25.88
N ASN A 313 -14.22 10.55 25.65
CA ASN A 313 -15.50 10.20 25.04
C ASN A 313 -15.30 9.89 23.53
N LEU A 314 -15.97 8.84 23.04
CA LEU A 314 -15.89 8.38 21.65
C LEU A 314 -17.04 8.89 20.78
N GLU A 315 -17.93 9.73 21.30
CA GLU A 315 -19.00 10.34 20.51
C GLU A 315 -18.47 11.13 19.30
N GLY A 316 -19.23 11.07 18.21
CA GLY A 316 -18.93 11.80 16.97
C GLY A 316 -17.84 11.20 16.10
N LEU A 317 -17.24 10.06 16.46
CA LEU A 317 -16.33 9.35 15.55
C LEU A 317 -17.06 8.98 14.25
N GLY A 318 -16.41 9.27 13.12
CA GLY A 318 -16.86 8.86 11.81
C GLY A 318 -16.25 7.53 11.38
N ASN A 319 -16.19 7.29 10.07
CA ASN A 319 -15.64 6.07 9.48
C ASN A 319 -14.68 6.37 8.31
N GLY A 320 -14.28 7.63 8.17
CA GLY A 320 -13.38 8.11 7.13
C GLY A 320 -11.91 7.95 7.49
N LEU A 321 -11.08 7.96 6.45
CA LEU A 321 -9.63 8.12 6.51
C LEU A 321 -9.27 9.40 5.76
N GLY A 322 -8.29 10.15 6.25
CA GLY A 322 -7.79 11.35 5.61
C GLY A 322 -6.30 11.55 5.81
N PHE A 323 -5.65 12.16 4.81
CA PHE A 323 -4.26 12.58 4.87
C PHE A 323 -4.20 14.09 4.71
N HIS A 324 -3.46 14.74 5.61
CA HIS A 324 -3.39 16.18 5.71
C HIS A 324 -1.94 16.66 5.63
N LEU A 325 -1.72 17.68 4.84
CA LEU A 325 -0.51 18.50 4.87
C LEU A 325 -0.91 19.92 5.27
N GLY A 326 -0.25 20.44 6.31
CA GLY A 326 -0.57 21.75 6.90
C GLY A 326 0.42 22.85 6.57
N GLY A 327 1.55 22.53 5.95
CA GLY A 327 2.65 23.45 5.71
C GLY A 327 2.96 23.69 4.24
N MET A 328 3.36 24.93 3.93
CA MET A 328 3.98 25.24 2.63
C MET A 328 5.27 24.43 2.46
N SER A 329 5.57 23.97 1.24
CA SER A 329 6.78 23.21 0.89
C SER A 329 6.86 21.79 1.49
N GLN A 330 5.78 21.25 2.05
CA GLN A 330 5.71 19.84 2.43
C GLN A 330 5.55 18.97 1.17
N LYS A 331 6.29 17.86 1.11
CA LYS A 331 6.34 16.96 -0.03
C LYS A 331 6.35 15.52 0.48
N VAL A 332 5.24 14.80 0.31
CA VAL A 332 5.09 13.42 0.79
C VAL A 332 4.55 12.51 -0.30
N ARG A 333 4.94 11.25 -0.26
CA ARG A 333 4.46 10.19 -1.13
C ARG A 333 3.88 9.08 -0.26
N LEU A 334 2.65 8.67 -0.56
CA LEU A 334 1.95 7.58 0.10
C LEU A 334 1.67 6.46 -0.90
N ALA A 335 2.05 5.24 -0.56
CA ALA A 335 1.83 4.07 -1.41
C ALA A 335 1.45 2.85 -0.58
N ASN A 336 1.01 1.78 -1.26
CA ASN A 336 0.66 0.50 -0.63
C ASN A 336 -0.33 0.68 0.55
N LEU A 337 -1.29 1.59 0.38
CA LEU A 337 -2.33 1.88 1.35
C LEU A 337 -3.31 0.73 1.43
N ARG A 338 -3.57 0.27 2.64
CA ARG A 338 -4.44 -0.86 2.93
C ARG A 338 -5.27 -0.60 4.17
N VAL A 339 -6.53 -0.99 4.12
CA VAL A 339 -7.46 -0.94 5.25
C VAL A 339 -8.12 -2.29 5.39
N THR A 340 -7.96 -2.92 6.54
CA THR A 340 -8.42 -4.29 6.79
C THR A 340 -9.06 -4.42 8.15
N SER A 341 -9.90 -5.45 8.33
CA SER A 341 -10.31 -5.85 9.68
C SER A 341 -9.12 -6.44 10.41
N TRP A 342 -9.15 -6.31 11.72
CA TRP A 342 -8.15 -6.84 12.62
C TRP A 342 -8.86 -7.48 13.81
N ASP A 343 -8.15 -8.25 14.62
CA ASP A 343 -8.74 -9.03 15.73
C ASP A 343 -8.70 -8.32 17.08
N GLY A 344 -8.18 -7.09 17.12
CA GLY A 344 -8.05 -6.33 18.36
C GLY A 344 -6.86 -6.74 19.21
N GLN A 345 -6.07 -7.73 18.76
CA GLN A 345 -4.94 -8.26 19.53
C GLN A 345 -3.68 -7.45 19.22
N ILE A 346 -3.30 -6.61 20.17
CA ILE A 346 -2.07 -5.81 20.12
C ILE A 346 -0.96 -6.63 20.74
N ASP A 347 0.17 -6.73 20.04
CA ASP A 347 1.42 -7.16 20.64
C ASP A 347 1.64 -6.25 21.86
N ARG A 348 1.48 -6.73 23.09
CA ARG A 348 1.60 -5.83 24.25
C ARG A 348 3.08 -5.54 24.48
N MET A 349 3.47 -4.27 24.50
CA MET A 349 4.79 -3.89 25.00
C MET A 349 4.89 -4.28 26.48
N GLY A 350 5.75 -5.25 26.79
CA GLY A 350 6.32 -5.40 28.12
C GLY A 350 5.41 -5.94 29.24
N GLU A 351 4.23 -6.49 28.96
CA GLU A 351 3.39 -7.08 30.01
C GLU A 351 3.20 -8.57 29.80
N PHE A 352 4.13 -9.32 30.42
CA PHE A 352 3.99 -10.51 31.26
C PHE A 352 5.36 -11.21 31.18
N PRO A 353 6.03 -11.53 32.30
CA PRO A 353 7.22 -12.37 32.27
C PRO A 353 6.81 -13.76 31.80
N VAL A 354 6.77 -13.97 30.49
CA VAL A 354 6.76 -15.30 29.91
C VAL A 354 8.15 -15.85 30.18
N SER A 355 8.22 -16.99 30.87
CA SER A 355 9.53 -17.60 31.14
C SER A 355 10.23 -17.83 29.79
N PRO A 356 11.54 -17.55 29.68
CA PRO A 356 12.27 -17.76 28.43
C PRO A 356 11.99 -19.17 27.87
N GLY A 357 11.58 -19.25 26.61
CA GLY A 357 11.25 -20.52 25.97
C GLY A 357 9.80 -21.02 26.12
N GLN A 358 8.90 -20.24 26.73
CA GLN A 358 7.46 -20.55 26.73
C GLN A 358 6.68 -19.76 25.69
N GLU A 359 5.82 -20.44 24.94
CA GLU A 359 4.93 -19.84 23.95
C GLU A 359 3.60 -19.46 24.64
N VAL A 360 2.84 -18.53 24.04
CA VAL A 360 1.56 -18.06 24.58
C VAL A 360 0.44 -18.42 23.63
N VAL A 361 -0.47 -19.27 24.10
CA VAL A 361 -1.70 -19.63 23.40
C VAL A 361 -2.82 -18.73 23.91
N ARG A 362 -3.44 -17.98 22.99
CA ARG A 362 -4.59 -17.11 23.27
C ARG A 362 -5.86 -17.84 22.90
N LEU A 363 -6.86 -17.79 23.77
CA LEU A 363 -8.15 -18.43 23.57
C LEU A 363 -9.22 -17.41 23.13
N GLN A 364 -10.25 -17.88 22.44
CA GLN A 364 -11.38 -17.06 21.96
C GLN A 364 -12.14 -16.36 23.09
N ASN A 365 -12.14 -16.94 24.29
CA ASN A 365 -12.72 -16.35 25.50
C ASN A 365 -11.81 -15.31 26.18
N LYS A 366 -10.69 -14.93 25.54
CA LYS A 366 -9.66 -14.00 26.01
C LYS A 366 -8.75 -14.53 27.12
N ASP A 367 -8.88 -15.80 27.51
CA ASP A 367 -7.93 -16.47 28.39
C ASP A 367 -6.61 -16.76 27.66
N ARG A 368 -5.56 -17.04 28.45
CA ARG A 368 -4.23 -17.38 27.94
C ARG A 368 -3.68 -18.61 28.63
N ILE A 369 -2.97 -19.42 27.86
CA ILE A 369 -2.22 -20.59 28.34
C ILE A 369 -0.77 -20.39 27.94
N THR A 370 0.13 -20.58 28.90
CA THR A 370 1.57 -20.48 28.67
C THR A 370 2.19 -21.87 28.73
N GLY A 371 3.01 -22.21 27.73
CA GLY A 371 3.64 -23.51 27.61
C GLY A 371 4.27 -23.71 26.24
N LYS A 372 4.94 -24.83 26.01
CA LYS A 372 5.49 -25.16 24.68
C LYS A 372 4.40 -25.83 23.85
N VAL A 373 4.04 -25.27 22.71
CA VAL A 373 3.15 -25.93 21.74
C VAL A 373 3.88 -27.14 21.17
N LYS A 374 3.33 -28.34 21.35
CA LYS A 374 3.92 -29.58 20.82
C LYS A 374 3.54 -29.78 19.37
N ASN A 375 2.25 -29.74 19.08
CA ASN A 375 1.73 -29.95 17.72
C ASN A 375 0.33 -29.36 17.57
N ILE A 376 -0.09 -29.26 16.31
CA ILE A 376 -1.46 -29.06 15.89
C ILE A 376 -1.77 -30.16 14.88
N ARG A 377 -2.72 -31.05 15.19
CA ARG A 377 -3.15 -32.13 14.30
C ARG A 377 -4.60 -32.48 14.56
N ASN A 378 -5.34 -32.90 13.54
CA ASN A 378 -6.73 -33.35 13.66
C ASN A 378 -7.66 -32.35 14.37
N GLY A 379 -7.44 -31.04 14.18
CA GLY A 379 -8.23 -29.99 14.82
C GLY A 379 -7.94 -29.79 16.31
N GLU A 380 -6.85 -30.36 16.83
CA GLU A 380 -6.43 -30.22 18.23
C GLU A 380 -5.02 -29.62 18.31
N LEU A 381 -4.84 -28.69 19.25
CA LEU A 381 -3.58 -28.09 19.66
C LEU A 381 -3.14 -28.75 20.98
N VAL A 382 -1.91 -29.27 21.05
CA VAL A 382 -1.35 -29.80 22.30
C VAL A 382 -0.31 -28.83 22.86
N VAL A 383 -0.52 -28.36 24.09
CA VAL A 383 0.39 -27.46 24.80
C VAL A 383 1.02 -28.19 25.99
N GLN A 384 2.34 -28.23 26.06
CA GLN A 384 3.07 -28.68 27.24
C GLN A 384 3.11 -27.55 28.27
N ALA A 385 2.19 -27.60 29.23
CA ALA A 385 2.11 -26.67 30.36
C ALA A 385 2.90 -27.22 31.56
N PRO A 386 3.18 -26.40 32.61
CA PRO A 386 3.90 -26.86 33.80
C PRO A 386 3.26 -28.06 34.52
N PHE A 387 1.95 -28.25 34.36
CA PHE A 387 1.17 -29.33 34.99
C PHE A 387 0.94 -30.55 34.06
N GLY A 388 1.48 -30.54 32.84
CA GLY A 388 1.35 -31.64 31.88
C GLY A 388 0.94 -31.19 30.47
N ASP A 389 0.76 -32.17 29.58
CA ASP A 389 0.24 -31.93 28.24
C ASP A 389 -1.26 -31.60 28.30
N LEU A 390 -1.64 -30.47 27.72
CA LEU A 390 -3.00 -29.96 27.67
C LEU A 390 -3.49 -29.94 26.20
N PRO A 391 -4.37 -30.87 25.81
CA PRO A 391 -5.04 -30.82 24.52
C PRO A 391 -6.14 -29.75 24.51
N LEU A 392 -6.24 -29.00 23.42
CA LEU A 392 -7.20 -27.92 23.21
C LEU A 392 -7.81 -28.02 21.81
N PRO A 393 -9.14 -28.01 21.65
CA PRO A 393 -9.77 -27.85 20.35
C PRO A 393 -9.28 -26.57 19.66
N LEU A 394 -8.83 -26.67 18.41
CA LEU A 394 -8.27 -25.55 17.64
C LEU A 394 -9.29 -24.40 17.47
N GLU A 395 -10.58 -24.72 17.41
CA GLU A 395 -11.67 -23.74 17.38
C GLU A 395 -11.74 -22.83 18.62
N ARG A 396 -11.19 -23.27 19.76
CA ARG A 396 -11.09 -22.44 20.98
C ARG A 396 -9.85 -21.54 20.97
N VAL A 397 -8.93 -21.76 20.04
CA VAL A 397 -7.69 -20.98 19.90
C VAL A 397 -7.98 -19.75 19.05
N ALA A 398 -7.60 -18.58 19.56
CA ALA A 398 -7.60 -17.32 18.84
C ALA A 398 -6.24 -17.04 18.18
N GLY A 399 -5.16 -17.52 18.79
CA GLY A 399 -3.83 -17.42 18.21
C GLY A 399 -2.74 -17.95 19.12
N ILE A 400 -1.52 -17.94 18.60
CA ILE A 400 -0.32 -18.42 19.27
C ILE A 400 0.79 -17.40 19.04
N ASP A 401 1.43 -16.94 20.11
CA ASP A 401 2.68 -16.17 20.05
C ASP A 401 3.85 -17.10 20.31
N PHE A 402 4.76 -17.16 19.34
CA PHE A 402 5.95 -17.99 19.44
C PHE A 402 7.07 -17.23 20.13
N VAL A 403 7.93 -17.96 20.82
CA VAL A 403 9.11 -17.38 21.46
C VAL A 403 10.07 -16.91 20.38
N THR A 404 10.30 -15.61 20.34
CA THR A 404 11.40 -15.05 19.58
C THR A 404 12.69 -15.34 20.35
N GLY A 405 13.45 -16.36 19.93
CA GLY A 405 14.90 -16.30 20.15
C GLY A 405 15.37 -14.98 19.54
N THR A 406 16.36 -14.30 20.14
CA THR A 406 16.87 -12.97 19.76
C THR A 406 17.15 -12.89 18.26
N SER A 407 16.10 -12.64 17.48
CA SER A 407 16.17 -12.64 16.03
C SER A 407 16.28 -11.18 15.69
N THR A 408 17.52 -10.78 15.45
CA THR A 408 17.86 -9.53 14.78
C THR A 408 16.85 -9.34 13.67
N ASN A 409 16.20 -8.17 13.60
CA ASN A 409 15.59 -7.68 12.37
C ASN A 409 16.60 -7.96 11.25
N THR A 410 16.41 -9.05 10.51
CA THR A 410 17.18 -9.31 9.30
C THR A 410 16.55 -8.38 8.27
N ASN A 411 16.79 -7.08 8.47
CA ASN A 411 16.82 -6.14 7.37
C ASN A 411 17.64 -6.87 6.31
N VAL A 412 16.99 -7.22 5.21
CA VAL A 412 17.64 -7.87 4.08
C VAL A 412 18.62 -6.82 3.56
N THR A 413 19.81 -6.79 4.13
CA THR A 413 20.98 -6.03 3.67
C THR A 413 21.63 -6.74 2.49
N ASN A 414 21.04 -7.85 2.02
CA ASN A 414 21.56 -8.63 0.92
C ASN A 414 21.46 -7.84 -0.40
N PRO A 415 22.58 -7.62 -1.11
CA PRO A 415 22.58 -6.97 -2.43
C PRO A 415 22.01 -7.84 -3.55
N ASP A 416 21.65 -9.10 -3.28
CA ASP A 416 21.06 -10.01 -4.26
C ASP A 416 19.70 -9.49 -4.75
N ALA A 417 19.68 -8.97 -5.97
CA ALA A 417 18.49 -8.43 -6.61
C ALA A 417 17.42 -9.49 -6.91
N GLN A 418 17.73 -10.79 -6.81
CA GLN A 418 16.73 -11.86 -6.91
C GLN A 418 15.97 -12.07 -5.60
N ILE A 419 16.45 -11.55 -4.47
CA ILE A 419 15.66 -11.47 -3.25
C ILE A 419 14.72 -10.27 -3.37
N ILE A 420 13.44 -10.59 -3.43
CA ILE A 420 12.37 -9.61 -3.60
C ILE A 420 11.44 -9.60 -2.40
N ARG A 421 10.66 -8.52 -2.29
CA ARG A 421 9.49 -8.43 -1.41
C ARG A 421 8.24 -8.35 -2.26
N ALA A 422 7.50 -9.44 -2.28
CA ALA A 422 6.19 -9.54 -2.90
C ALA A 422 5.09 -8.98 -1.98
N PHE A 423 4.18 -8.21 -2.56
CA PHE A 423 2.92 -7.79 -1.95
C PHE A 423 1.79 -8.59 -2.58
N LEU A 424 0.97 -9.22 -1.74
CA LEU A 424 -0.04 -10.18 -2.18
C LEU A 424 -1.40 -9.49 -2.36
N HIS A 425 -2.23 -9.97 -3.27
CA HIS A 425 -3.64 -9.60 -3.30
C HIS A 425 -4.39 -10.24 -2.14
N GLY A 426 -5.36 -9.50 -1.57
CA GLY A 426 -5.91 -9.91 -0.27
C GLY A 426 -4.88 -9.79 0.85
N GLY A 427 -3.73 -9.16 0.54
CA GLY A 427 -2.57 -8.77 1.33
C GLY A 427 -1.88 -9.80 2.20
N GLY A 428 -1.00 -9.25 3.04
CA GLY A 428 0.21 -9.94 3.45
C GLY A 428 1.38 -9.58 2.51
N ARG A 429 2.58 -10.00 2.90
CA ARG A 429 3.81 -9.78 2.15
C ARG A 429 4.72 -11.00 2.29
N LEU A 430 5.53 -11.25 1.27
CA LEU A 430 6.45 -12.38 1.25
C LEU A 430 7.82 -11.94 0.75
N THR A 431 8.85 -12.22 1.53
CA THR A 431 10.24 -12.01 1.18
C THR A 431 10.80 -13.34 0.67
N MET A 432 11.24 -13.37 -0.58
CA MET A 432 11.63 -14.61 -1.23
C MET A 432 12.69 -14.38 -2.30
N ARG A 433 13.49 -15.40 -2.58
CA ARG A 433 14.34 -15.45 -3.78
C ARG A 433 13.51 -16.00 -4.93
N LEU A 434 13.33 -15.19 -5.95
CA LEU A 434 12.62 -15.56 -7.17
C LEU A 434 13.56 -16.37 -8.08
N GLU A 435 13.21 -17.62 -8.38
CA GLU A 435 14.05 -18.50 -9.19
C GLU A 435 13.58 -18.59 -10.64
N ASN A 436 12.26 -18.65 -10.85
CA ASN A 436 11.66 -18.70 -12.17
C ASN A 436 10.23 -18.16 -12.14
N TRP A 437 9.81 -17.50 -13.21
CA TRP A 437 8.46 -17.02 -13.42
C TRP A 437 8.05 -17.25 -14.87
N ASN A 438 6.93 -17.93 -15.07
CA ASN A 438 6.18 -17.93 -16.33
C ASN A 438 4.70 -17.55 -16.13
N ASP A 439 3.92 -17.59 -17.20
CA ASP A 439 2.49 -17.29 -17.23
C ASP A 439 1.64 -18.11 -16.25
N ARG A 440 2.10 -19.29 -15.84
CA ARG A 440 1.35 -20.23 -15.00
C ARG A 440 1.82 -20.27 -13.56
N GLN A 441 3.12 -20.08 -13.32
CA GLN A 441 3.71 -20.33 -12.03
C GLN A 441 4.99 -19.53 -11.77
N ILE A 442 5.18 -19.22 -10.50
CA ILE A 442 6.39 -18.64 -9.94
C ILE A 442 7.02 -19.67 -9.00
N THR A 443 8.30 -19.99 -9.19
CA THR A 443 9.05 -20.82 -8.24
C THR A 443 9.99 -19.94 -7.45
N ALA A 444 9.96 -20.10 -6.13
CA ALA A 444 10.75 -19.29 -5.22
C ALA A 444 11.14 -20.07 -3.96
N THR A 445 12.20 -19.61 -3.31
CA THR A 445 12.64 -20.08 -1.99
C THR A 445 12.55 -18.95 -0.98
N GLY A 446 12.25 -19.29 0.27
CA GLY A 446 12.11 -18.32 1.35
C GLY A 446 13.15 -18.48 2.45
N PRO A 447 13.34 -17.46 3.30
CA PRO A 447 14.09 -17.61 4.54
C PRO A 447 13.43 -18.59 5.53
N PHE A 448 12.10 -18.70 5.49
CA PHE A 448 11.29 -19.46 6.44
C PHE A 448 10.32 -20.45 5.79
N PHE A 449 10.46 -20.71 4.51
CA PHE A 449 9.69 -21.73 3.81
C PHE A 449 10.58 -22.40 2.76
N GLU A 450 10.32 -23.66 2.48
CA GLU A 450 11.07 -24.44 1.49
C GLU A 450 10.79 -23.94 0.06
N ARG A 451 11.37 -24.59 -0.95
CA ARG A 451 11.05 -24.26 -2.34
C ARG A 451 9.55 -24.47 -2.59
N ALA A 452 8.86 -23.43 -3.05
CA ALA A 452 7.43 -23.45 -3.30
C ALA A 452 7.09 -22.91 -4.69
N THR A 453 5.91 -23.30 -5.19
CA THR A 453 5.38 -22.86 -6.48
C THR A 453 4.10 -22.08 -6.25
N PHE A 454 4.06 -20.84 -6.73
CA PHE A 454 2.97 -19.89 -6.53
C PHE A 454 2.25 -19.59 -7.84
N HIS A 455 0.94 -19.43 -7.78
CA HIS A 455 0.12 -18.92 -8.87
C HIS A 455 0.38 -17.41 -9.06
N PRO A 456 0.70 -16.90 -10.28
CA PRO A 456 1.07 -15.51 -10.50
C PRO A 456 0.01 -14.49 -10.06
N ALA A 457 -1.28 -14.85 -10.17
CA ALA A 457 -2.39 -14.01 -9.70
C ALA A 457 -2.38 -13.70 -8.20
N LEU A 458 -1.52 -14.34 -7.40
CA LEU A 458 -1.33 -13.98 -6.01
C LEU A 458 -0.72 -12.58 -5.86
N PHE A 459 0.16 -12.19 -6.78
CA PHE A 459 1.04 -11.04 -6.59
C PHE A 459 0.43 -9.76 -7.14
N GLN A 460 0.39 -8.72 -6.33
CA GLN A 460 0.03 -7.37 -6.75
C GLN A 460 1.26 -6.62 -7.28
N SER A 461 2.38 -6.74 -6.57
CA SER A 461 3.63 -6.11 -6.94
C SER A 461 4.81 -6.77 -6.27
N MET A 462 6.01 -6.61 -6.82
CA MET A 462 7.24 -7.07 -6.16
C MET A 462 8.28 -5.97 -6.20
N GLN A 463 8.88 -5.73 -5.04
CA GLN A 463 9.99 -4.82 -4.86
C GLN A 463 11.30 -5.60 -4.93
N PHE A 464 12.24 -5.05 -5.68
CA PHE A 464 13.60 -5.53 -5.89
C PHE A 464 14.56 -4.61 -5.15
N ASN A 465 15.82 -5.04 -4.98
CA ASN A 465 16.87 -4.23 -4.36
C ASN A 465 16.46 -3.65 -3.00
N LEU A 466 16.02 -4.51 -2.06
CA LEU A 466 15.37 -4.12 -0.80
C LEU A 466 16.22 -3.21 0.11
N SER A 467 17.53 -3.20 -0.05
CA SER A 467 18.46 -2.34 0.68
C SER A 467 18.66 -0.96 0.04
N LYS A 468 18.22 -0.77 -1.21
CA LYS A 468 18.37 0.49 -1.94
C LYS A 468 17.09 1.32 -1.83
N PRO A 469 17.19 2.61 -1.45
CA PRO A 469 16.05 3.50 -1.53
C PRO A 469 15.63 3.70 -2.99
N ARG A 470 14.33 3.91 -3.23
CA ARG A 470 13.89 4.48 -4.50
C ARG A 470 14.40 5.91 -4.60
N LEU A 471 14.93 6.28 -5.76
CA LEU A 471 15.38 7.65 -6.00
C LEU A 471 14.22 8.62 -6.34
N ASP A 472 12.97 8.16 -6.42
CA ASP A 472 11.80 8.93 -6.91
C ASP A 472 11.25 10.00 -5.95
N LEU A 473 12.14 10.82 -5.39
CA LEU A 473 11.76 12.20 -5.12
C LEU A 473 11.71 13.02 -6.43
N ASP A 474 12.05 12.42 -7.57
CA ASP A 474 11.99 13.04 -8.90
C ASP A 474 10.61 13.62 -9.27
N PHE A 475 9.47 13.10 -8.76
CA PHE A 475 8.20 13.82 -8.96
C PHE A 475 8.26 15.24 -8.39
N PHE A 476 8.96 15.40 -7.27
CA PHE A 476 9.16 16.69 -6.62
C PHE A 476 10.30 17.52 -7.20
N ASP A 477 11.21 16.91 -7.96
CA ASP A 477 12.40 17.53 -8.56
C ASP A 477 12.32 17.65 -10.10
N ALA A 478 11.32 17.05 -10.74
CA ALA A 478 11.13 17.10 -12.18
C ALA A 478 10.80 18.55 -12.61
N PRO A 479 11.64 19.18 -13.45
CA PRO A 479 11.30 20.46 -14.03
C PRO A 479 10.18 20.25 -15.05
N SER A 480 8.93 20.39 -14.64
CA SER A 480 7.75 20.58 -15.53
C SER A 480 7.59 19.57 -16.69
N ARG A 481 8.25 18.42 -16.67
CA ARG A 481 8.33 17.54 -17.84
C ARG A 481 7.35 16.38 -17.71
N PHE A 482 6.21 16.61 -18.35
CA PHE A 482 5.39 15.64 -19.07
C PHE A 482 5.00 14.36 -18.34
N VAL A 483 3.78 14.35 -17.79
CA VAL A 483 2.85 13.24 -17.98
C VAL A 483 1.48 13.82 -18.31
N ILE A 484 1.19 13.93 -19.61
CA ILE A 484 -0.19 14.11 -20.08
C ILE A 484 -0.85 12.74 -19.95
N ALA A 485 -1.75 12.57 -18.98
CA ALA A 485 -2.82 11.58 -19.12
C ALA A 485 -3.92 12.25 -19.95
N PRO A 486 -4.29 11.73 -21.13
CA PRO A 486 -5.29 12.34 -21.98
C PRO A 486 -6.68 11.91 -21.50
N GLU A 487 -7.16 12.49 -20.42
CA GLU A 487 -8.58 12.38 -20.06
C GLU A 487 -9.00 13.65 -19.34
N ILE A 488 -10.14 14.19 -19.76
CA ILE A 488 -10.76 15.46 -19.33
C ILE A 488 -10.21 16.71 -20.03
N LEU A 489 -10.40 16.75 -21.35
CA LEU A 489 -10.91 17.94 -22.02
C LEU A 489 -12.06 17.47 -22.90
N LEU A 490 -13.28 17.76 -22.48
CA LEU A 490 -14.47 18.04 -23.30
C LEU A 490 -15.65 18.20 -22.33
N ASP A 491 -16.04 19.45 -22.08
CA ASP A 491 -17.38 19.92 -22.42
C ASP A 491 -17.45 21.45 -22.25
N GLY A 492 -17.60 22.14 -23.38
CA GLY A 492 -18.48 23.29 -23.57
C GLY A 492 -18.27 24.58 -22.77
N PHE A 493 -17.77 25.59 -23.49
CA PHE A 493 -17.88 27.05 -23.29
C PHE A 493 -16.97 27.77 -22.30
#